data_AF-A0AAP2HR08-F1
#
_entry.id   AF-A0AAP2HR08-F1
#
_cell.length_a   1.000
_cell.length_b   1.000
_cell.length_c   1.000
_cell.angle_alpha   90.00
_cell.angle_beta   90.00
_cell.angle_gamma   90.00
#
_symmetry.space_group_name_H-M   'P 1'
#
loop_
_entity.id
_entity.type
_entity.pdbx_description
1 polymer ?
#
loop_
_entity_poly.entity_id
_entity_poly.type
_entity_poly.pdbx_seq_one_letter_code
_entity_poly.pdbx_strand_id
1 'polypeptide(L)'
;MSDETTPADVSLDAFARSATSPFPDGYDIEAERRTLAQLVESDDPDPADPLFGRYQLFLEREEALRGAQARDALRQSADPLVSTAQALEITRIGQLTSEGGDRMHLHTRDAMRLFLGRTVTPGETGHPMAGGRRVAAALRALWSLSGNDNPYADWKLVEIAERIAGIRRAGELELQHANGLLDAARQKGLDYTILQSREPASVSLGFTSPYGYMVVMLLVELDYLVRVIRSAMLRDLLASGDGQRRIGSARHRCLSVFHFAVHCQRVLTRPELLPLARHDFLPGADTAATRRVDAARALLGVIPRDIFTGERQPRHSRRRVSRLSDAELRLLDSVPLSGDDAVPEAAAAALVQ
;
A
#
# COMPACT_ATOMS: atom_id res chain seq x y z
N MET A 1 6.82 -74.21 16.93
CA MET A 1 8.19 -73.69 17.09
C MET A 1 8.65 -73.34 15.68
N SER A 2 8.79 -72.08 15.29
CA SER A 2 9.30 -70.97 16.09
C SER A 2 8.61 -69.67 15.67
N ASP A 3 8.16 -68.94 16.68
CA ASP A 3 7.65 -67.58 16.60
C ASP A 3 8.90 -66.67 16.54
N GLU A 4 9.21 -66.15 15.36
CA GLU A 4 10.37 -65.27 15.15
C GLU A 4 9.91 -63.83 15.42
N THR A 5 9.82 -63.49 16.70
CA THR A 5 9.57 -62.12 17.16
C THR A 5 10.81 -61.30 16.85
N THR A 6 10.80 -60.56 15.75
CA THR A 6 11.75 -59.46 15.48
C THR A 6 11.81 -58.58 16.73
N PRO A 7 13.00 -58.32 17.32
CA PRO A 7 13.09 -57.45 18.47
C PRO A 7 12.56 -56.08 18.07
N ALA A 8 11.50 -55.61 18.74
CA ALA A 8 11.02 -54.25 18.58
C ALA A 8 12.20 -53.32 18.87
N ASP A 9 12.60 -52.53 17.87
CA ASP A 9 13.68 -51.57 18.02
C ASP A 9 13.23 -50.51 19.03
N VAL A 10 13.69 -50.64 20.27
CA VAL A 10 13.36 -49.77 21.41
C VAL A 10 13.76 -48.30 21.12
N SER A 11 14.60 -48.06 20.10
CA SER A 11 14.97 -46.71 19.66
C SER A 11 13.85 -45.97 18.93
N LEU A 12 12.89 -46.67 18.30
CA LEU A 12 11.81 -46.08 17.52
C LEU A 12 10.73 -45.42 18.40
N ASP A 13 10.58 -45.84 19.66
CA ASP A 13 9.61 -45.27 20.62
C ASP A 13 10.19 -44.12 21.45
N ALA A 14 11.48 -43.81 21.30
CA ALA A 14 12.21 -42.81 22.09
C ALA A 14 12.32 -41.44 21.38
N PHE A 15 11.19 -40.90 20.90
CA PHE A 15 11.12 -39.56 20.30
C PHE A 15 10.50 -38.51 21.24
N ALA A 16 10.89 -37.25 21.06
CA ALA A 16 10.34 -36.14 21.80
C ALA A 16 8.85 -35.93 21.47
N ARG A 17 8.05 -35.55 22.49
CA ARG A 17 6.63 -35.27 22.33
C ARG A 17 6.28 -33.84 22.71
N SER A 18 5.35 -33.25 21.97
CA SER A 18 4.85 -31.89 22.19
C SER A 18 3.33 -31.84 22.18
N ALA A 19 2.75 -31.03 23.06
CA ALA A 19 1.31 -30.79 23.13
C ALA A 19 0.77 -30.03 21.90
N THR A 20 1.63 -29.37 21.14
CA THR A 20 1.28 -28.66 19.90
C THR A 20 1.62 -29.46 18.66
N SER A 21 1.90 -30.76 18.81
CA SER A 21 2.24 -31.63 17.69
C SER A 21 1.06 -31.75 16.71
N PRO A 22 1.31 -31.69 15.39
CA PRO A 22 0.29 -31.98 14.38
C PRO A 22 0.00 -33.49 14.24
N PHE A 23 0.73 -34.36 14.96
CA PHE A 23 0.61 -35.81 14.87
C PHE A 23 -0.17 -36.37 16.08
N PRO A 24 -1.02 -37.41 15.88
CA PRO A 24 -1.85 -37.97 16.96
C PRO A 24 -1.08 -38.57 18.15
N ASP A 25 0.16 -39.00 17.92
CA ASP A 25 1.07 -39.58 18.91
C ASP A 25 1.89 -38.53 19.68
N GLY A 26 1.72 -37.25 19.34
CA GLY A 26 2.44 -36.14 19.95
C GLY A 26 3.84 -35.91 19.39
N TYR A 27 4.25 -36.55 18.28
CA TYR A 27 5.61 -36.46 17.72
C TYR A 27 6.09 -35.01 17.54
N ASP A 28 7.20 -34.63 18.19
CA ASP A 28 7.78 -33.28 18.11
C ASP A 28 8.81 -33.21 16.98
N ILE A 29 8.34 -32.85 15.78
CA ILE A 29 9.18 -32.79 14.58
C ILE A 29 10.35 -31.79 14.69
N GLU A 30 10.21 -30.71 15.45
CA GLU A 30 11.27 -29.70 15.60
C GLU A 30 12.32 -30.09 16.65
N ALA A 31 11.92 -30.84 17.68
CA ALA A 31 12.87 -31.46 18.60
C ALA A 31 13.65 -32.60 17.91
N GLU A 32 12.99 -33.39 17.08
CA GLU A 32 13.64 -34.47 16.33
C GLU A 32 14.57 -33.92 15.24
N ARG A 33 14.18 -32.86 14.51
CA ARG A 33 15.06 -32.18 13.53
C ARG A 33 16.37 -31.71 14.15
N ARG A 34 16.32 -31.17 15.38
CA ARG A 34 17.51 -30.74 16.13
C ARG A 34 18.37 -31.90 16.60
N THR A 35 17.74 -32.99 17.04
CA THR A 35 18.44 -34.19 17.53
C THR A 35 19.16 -34.92 16.39
N LEU A 36 18.57 -34.91 15.20
CA LEU A 36 19.05 -35.61 14.01
C LEU A 36 19.81 -34.71 13.03
N ALA A 37 20.18 -33.49 13.42
CA ALA A 37 20.76 -32.48 12.53
C ALA A 37 21.94 -33.01 11.69
N GLN A 38 22.83 -33.81 12.30
CA GLN A 38 24.00 -34.39 11.62
C GLN A 38 23.62 -35.41 10.54
N LEU A 39 22.52 -36.15 10.71
CA LEU A 39 22.02 -37.12 9.73
C LEU A 39 21.19 -36.43 8.63
N VAL A 40 20.47 -35.36 8.99
CA VAL A 40 19.67 -34.54 8.06
C VAL A 40 20.56 -33.71 7.13
N GLU A 41 21.72 -33.26 7.59
CA GLU A 41 22.72 -32.53 6.79
C GLU A 41 23.61 -33.44 5.94
N SER A 42 23.57 -34.76 6.18
CA SER A 42 24.33 -35.75 5.41
C SER A 42 23.59 -36.14 4.13
N ASP A 43 24.28 -36.10 2.98
CA ASP A 43 23.72 -36.53 1.70
C ASP A 43 23.50 -38.07 1.61
N ASP A 44 24.24 -38.86 2.41
CA ASP A 44 24.14 -40.33 2.46
C ASP A 44 24.40 -40.86 3.89
N PRO A 45 23.37 -40.88 4.77
CA PRO A 45 23.53 -41.34 6.16
C PRO A 45 23.72 -42.86 6.25
N ASP A 46 24.67 -43.30 7.09
CA ASP A 46 25.01 -44.72 7.25
C ASP A 46 23.83 -45.53 7.84
N PRO A 47 23.33 -46.57 7.14
CA PRO A 47 22.27 -47.44 7.64
C PRO A 47 22.63 -48.21 8.92
N ALA A 48 23.91 -48.32 9.27
CA ALA A 48 24.38 -48.92 10.52
C ALA A 48 24.36 -47.95 11.71
N ASP A 49 24.04 -46.66 11.51
CA ASP A 49 23.94 -45.68 12.59
C ASP A 49 22.80 -46.06 13.57
N PRO A 50 23.06 -46.08 14.89
CA PRO A 50 22.03 -46.38 15.89
C PRO A 50 20.79 -45.49 15.85
N LEU A 51 20.87 -44.29 15.26
CA LEU A 51 19.77 -43.32 15.13
C LEU A 51 19.09 -43.37 13.74
N PHE A 52 19.56 -44.24 12.84
CA PHE A 52 19.05 -44.33 11.46
C PHE A 52 17.54 -44.63 11.41
N GLY A 53 17.03 -45.50 12.29
CA GLY A 53 15.59 -45.79 12.39
C GLY A 53 14.75 -44.56 12.77
N ARG A 54 15.26 -43.70 13.67
CA ARG A 54 14.62 -42.42 14.03
C ARG A 54 14.67 -41.41 12.89
N TYR A 55 15.77 -41.39 12.12
CA TYR A 55 15.89 -40.58 10.92
C TYR A 55 14.86 -40.97 9.84
N GLN A 56 14.66 -42.26 9.61
CA GLN A 56 13.63 -42.74 8.67
C GLN A 56 12.22 -42.31 9.11
N LEU A 57 11.90 -42.44 10.41
CA LEU A 57 10.63 -41.98 10.97
C LEU A 57 10.47 -40.45 10.83
N PHE A 58 11.54 -39.68 11.04
CA PHE A 58 11.54 -38.24 10.84
C PHE A 58 11.20 -37.85 9.39
N LEU A 59 11.79 -38.51 8.39
CA LEU A 59 11.49 -38.27 6.98
C LEU A 59 10.02 -38.59 6.64
N GLU A 60 9.50 -39.71 7.14
CA GLU A 60 8.09 -40.09 6.95
C GLU A 60 7.15 -39.03 7.55
N ARG A 61 7.46 -38.55 8.78
CA ARG A 61 6.68 -37.51 9.46
C ARG A 61 6.77 -36.17 8.73
N GLU A 62 7.93 -35.82 8.20
CA GLU A 62 8.11 -34.59 7.40
C GLU A 62 7.29 -34.65 6.11
N GLU A 63 7.29 -35.78 5.42
CA GLU A 63 6.47 -35.98 4.21
C GLU A 63 4.97 -35.94 4.54
N ALA A 64 4.55 -36.61 5.63
CA ALA A 64 3.16 -36.58 6.09
C ALA A 64 2.69 -35.15 6.44
N LEU A 65 3.53 -34.36 7.11
CA LEU A 65 3.25 -32.97 7.43
C LEU A 65 3.16 -32.12 6.16
N ARG A 66 4.11 -32.28 5.24
CA ARG A 66 4.12 -31.58 3.93
C ARG A 66 2.85 -31.90 3.14
N GLY A 67 2.44 -33.17 3.11
CA GLY A 67 1.20 -33.61 2.46
C GLY A 67 -0.05 -33.07 3.14
N ALA A 68 -0.07 -33.00 4.48
CA ALA A 68 -1.16 -32.39 5.23
C ALA A 68 -1.27 -30.88 4.97
N GLN A 69 -0.15 -30.16 4.97
CA GLN A 69 -0.09 -28.73 4.65
C GLN A 69 -0.54 -28.45 3.22
N ALA A 70 -0.13 -29.28 2.25
CA ALA A 70 -0.57 -29.15 0.86
C ALA A 70 -2.09 -29.37 0.70
N ARG A 71 -2.65 -30.36 1.41
CA ARG A 71 -4.10 -30.60 1.44
C ARG A 71 -4.86 -29.44 2.10
N ASP A 72 -4.34 -28.92 3.21
CA ASP A 72 -4.94 -27.78 3.91
C ASP A 72 -4.93 -26.53 3.03
N ALA A 73 -3.79 -26.23 2.39
CA ALA A 73 -3.64 -25.12 1.47
C ALA A 73 -4.59 -25.23 0.26
N LEU A 74 -4.72 -26.42 -0.34
CA LEU A 74 -5.67 -26.68 -1.43
C LEU A 74 -7.12 -26.44 -1.00
N ARG A 75 -7.44 -26.80 0.24
CA ARG A 75 -8.76 -26.61 0.85
C ARG A 75 -8.94 -25.21 1.45
N GLN A 76 -7.93 -24.34 1.38
CA GLN A 76 -7.90 -23.03 2.02
C GLN A 76 -8.30 -23.08 3.49
N SER A 77 -7.81 -24.10 4.21
CA SER A 77 -8.12 -24.35 5.62
C SER A 77 -9.63 -24.51 5.91
N ALA A 78 -10.40 -24.97 4.92
CA ALA A 78 -11.82 -25.26 5.09
C ALA A 78 -12.04 -26.42 6.07
N ASP A 79 -13.09 -26.27 6.88
CA ASP A 79 -13.51 -27.23 7.90
C ASP A 79 -13.48 -28.68 7.39
N PRO A 80 -12.97 -29.66 8.17
CA PRO A 80 -12.87 -31.06 7.76
C PRO A 80 -14.19 -31.68 7.24
N LEU A 81 -15.35 -31.20 7.70
CA LEU A 81 -16.67 -31.67 7.25
C LEU A 81 -17.02 -31.20 5.83
N VAL A 82 -16.32 -30.19 5.30
CA VAL A 82 -16.52 -29.67 3.95
C VAL A 82 -15.77 -30.54 2.94
N SER A 83 -16.41 -30.92 1.83
CA SER A 83 -15.73 -31.68 0.78
C SER A 83 -14.64 -30.85 0.09
N THR A 84 -13.62 -31.49 -0.49
CA THR A 84 -12.58 -30.79 -1.27
C THR A 84 -13.18 -30.02 -2.45
N ALA A 85 -14.20 -30.58 -3.11
CA ALA A 85 -14.91 -29.92 -4.21
C ALA A 85 -15.57 -28.61 -3.76
N GLN A 86 -16.22 -28.60 -2.58
CA GLN A 86 -16.84 -27.39 -2.02
C GLN A 86 -15.80 -26.35 -1.58
N ALA A 87 -14.68 -26.78 -0.99
CA ALA A 87 -13.60 -25.86 -0.62
C ALA A 87 -13.00 -25.14 -1.84
N LEU A 88 -12.90 -25.84 -2.97
CA LEU A 88 -12.40 -25.27 -4.23
C LEU A 88 -13.33 -24.22 -4.86
N GLU A 89 -14.60 -24.16 -4.48
CA GLU A 89 -15.51 -23.11 -4.95
C GLU A 89 -14.99 -21.71 -4.59
N ILE A 90 -14.28 -21.55 -3.47
CA ILE A 90 -13.66 -20.27 -3.09
C ILE A 90 -12.66 -19.80 -4.16
N THR A 91 -11.91 -20.72 -4.78
CA THR A 91 -10.96 -20.39 -5.85
C THR A 91 -11.66 -20.11 -7.18
N ARG A 92 -12.90 -20.58 -7.35
CA ARG A 92 -13.71 -20.39 -8.56
C ARG A 92 -14.49 -19.07 -8.55
N ILE A 93 -14.71 -18.48 -7.38
CA ILE A 93 -15.34 -17.17 -7.26
C ILE A 93 -14.47 -16.14 -8.01
N GLY A 94 -15.06 -15.52 -9.03
CA GLY A 94 -14.42 -14.48 -9.82
C GLY A 94 -14.15 -13.20 -9.03
N GLN A 95 -13.42 -12.27 -9.65
CA GLN A 95 -13.21 -10.95 -9.06
C GLN A 95 -14.53 -10.18 -8.94
N LEU A 96 -14.69 -9.40 -7.87
CA LEU A 96 -15.81 -8.49 -7.72
C LEU A 96 -15.75 -7.42 -8.81
N THR A 97 -16.81 -7.32 -9.62
CA THR A 97 -16.96 -6.30 -10.67
C THR A 97 -18.15 -5.38 -10.36
N SER A 98 -18.04 -4.10 -10.74
CA SER A 98 -19.14 -3.14 -10.62
C SER A 98 -19.91 -3.09 -11.95
N GLU A 99 -21.10 -3.70 -11.99
CA GLU A 99 -22.03 -3.58 -13.13
C GLU A 99 -22.76 -2.22 -13.06
N GLY A 100 -22.25 -1.22 -13.78
CA GLY A 100 -22.90 0.10 -13.87
C GLY A 100 -21.93 1.28 -13.99
N GLY A 101 -20.68 1.09 -13.57
CA GLY A 101 -19.64 2.13 -13.59
C GLY A 101 -19.96 3.28 -12.63
N ASP A 102 -19.01 3.62 -11.77
CA ASP A 102 -19.24 4.72 -10.82
C ASP A 102 -19.39 6.05 -11.56
N ARG A 103 -20.19 6.97 -11.02
CA ARG A 103 -20.38 8.31 -11.59
C ARG A 103 -20.24 9.36 -10.51
N MET A 104 -19.74 10.55 -10.87
CA MET A 104 -19.84 11.74 -10.03
C MET A 104 -20.73 12.79 -10.68
N HIS A 105 -21.43 13.56 -9.85
CA HIS A 105 -22.25 14.69 -10.29
C HIS A 105 -21.61 16.00 -9.80
N LEU A 106 -21.35 16.93 -10.71
CA LEU A 106 -20.78 18.24 -10.40
C LEU A 106 -21.77 19.35 -10.78
N HIS A 107 -22.06 20.24 -9.85
CA HIS A 107 -22.96 21.36 -10.09
C HIS A 107 -22.22 22.67 -10.42
N THR A 108 -20.92 22.75 -10.15
CA THR A 108 -20.15 23.98 -10.25
C THR A 108 -19.14 23.93 -11.40
N ARG A 109 -18.99 25.08 -12.08
CA ARG A 109 -17.95 25.27 -13.10
C ARG A 109 -16.54 25.17 -12.49
N ASP A 110 -16.41 25.54 -11.22
CA ASP A 110 -15.16 25.49 -10.46
C ASP A 110 -14.65 24.03 -10.34
N ALA A 111 -15.48 23.11 -9.85
CA ALA A 111 -15.13 21.69 -9.75
C ALA A 111 -14.97 21.03 -11.14
N MET A 112 -15.87 21.35 -12.09
CA MET A 112 -15.76 20.82 -13.45
C MET A 112 -14.46 21.26 -14.14
N ARG A 113 -14.02 22.51 -13.93
CA ARG A 113 -12.74 22.99 -14.47
C ARG A 113 -11.56 22.22 -13.88
N LEU A 114 -11.58 21.90 -12.59
CA LEU A 114 -10.57 21.05 -11.96
C LEU A 114 -10.57 19.62 -12.49
N PHE A 115 -11.74 19.08 -12.79
CA PHE A 115 -11.85 17.76 -13.38
C PHE A 115 -11.28 17.70 -14.81
N LEU A 116 -11.67 18.65 -15.66
CA LEU A 116 -11.25 18.69 -17.07
C LEU A 116 -9.80 19.15 -17.22
N GLY A 117 -9.34 20.04 -16.35
CA GLY A 117 -8.07 20.74 -16.52
C GLY A 117 -8.18 21.88 -17.55
N ARG A 118 -7.02 22.33 -18.03
CA ARG A 118 -6.90 23.37 -19.04
C ARG A 118 -5.65 23.12 -19.89
N THR A 119 -5.80 23.12 -21.20
CA THR A 119 -4.69 23.28 -22.14
C THR A 119 -4.53 24.76 -22.48
N VAL A 120 -3.31 25.18 -22.79
CA VAL A 120 -3.07 26.53 -23.31
C VAL A 120 -3.53 26.54 -24.75
N THR A 121 -4.35 27.52 -25.13
CA THR A 121 -4.81 27.69 -26.51
C THR A 121 -3.60 27.95 -27.41
N PRO A 122 -3.51 27.35 -28.60
CA PRO A 122 -2.44 27.67 -29.55
C PRO A 122 -2.35 29.19 -29.79
N GLY A 123 -1.17 29.77 -29.58
CA GLY A 123 -0.93 31.22 -29.74
C GLY A 123 -1.20 32.08 -28.50
N GLU A 124 -1.74 31.53 -27.41
CA GLU A 124 -1.95 32.25 -26.15
C GLU A 124 -0.83 31.98 -25.14
N THR A 125 -0.58 32.96 -24.26
CA THR A 125 0.31 32.80 -23.12
C THR A 125 -0.45 32.19 -21.93
N GLY A 126 0.14 31.19 -21.29
CA GLY A 126 -0.47 30.56 -20.12
C GLY A 126 0.22 29.27 -19.68
N HIS A 127 -0.23 28.73 -18.54
CA HIS A 127 0.25 27.46 -18.01
C HIS A 127 -0.84 26.39 -18.10
N PRO A 128 -0.53 25.18 -18.61
CA PRO A 128 -1.48 24.08 -18.63
C PRO A 128 -1.79 23.64 -17.20
N MET A 129 -3.02 23.18 -17.00
CA MET A 129 -3.53 22.70 -15.72
C MET A 129 -3.94 21.24 -15.90
N ALA A 130 -3.30 20.36 -15.13
CA ALA A 130 -3.68 18.96 -15.12
C ALA A 130 -5.09 18.79 -14.53
N GLY A 131 -5.99 18.17 -15.29
CA GLY A 131 -7.32 17.81 -14.81
C GLY A 131 -7.30 16.58 -13.90
N GLY A 132 -8.37 16.37 -13.15
CA GLY A 132 -8.56 15.23 -12.25
C GLY A 132 -8.27 13.86 -12.90
N ARG A 133 -8.64 13.66 -14.18
CA ARG A 133 -8.30 12.43 -14.92
C ARG A 133 -6.79 12.20 -15.04
N ARG A 134 -6.05 13.26 -15.41
CA ARG A 134 -4.58 13.20 -15.55
C ARG A 134 -3.91 12.96 -14.20
N VAL A 135 -4.42 13.59 -13.14
CA VAL A 135 -3.90 13.41 -11.79
C VAL A 135 -4.16 12.00 -11.28
N ALA A 136 -5.36 11.46 -11.47
CA ALA A 136 -5.68 10.08 -11.12
C ALA A 136 -4.80 9.06 -11.88
N ALA A 137 -4.54 9.30 -13.16
CA ALA A 137 -3.59 8.49 -13.94
C ALA A 137 -2.16 8.60 -13.38
N ALA A 138 -1.73 9.81 -12.99
CA ALA A 138 -0.43 10.02 -12.38
C ALA A 138 -0.28 9.27 -11.05
N LEU A 139 -1.29 9.33 -10.18
CA LEU A 139 -1.32 8.58 -8.93
C LEU A 139 -1.37 7.07 -9.16
N ARG A 140 -2.06 6.59 -10.20
CA ARG A 140 -2.03 5.17 -10.61
C ARG A 140 -0.62 4.75 -11.04
N ALA A 141 0.11 5.59 -11.76
CA ALA A 141 1.49 5.29 -12.14
C ALA A 141 2.41 5.20 -10.91
N LEU A 142 2.33 6.15 -9.98
CA LEU A 142 3.05 6.08 -8.70
C LEU A 142 2.67 4.82 -7.90
N TRP A 143 1.38 4.48 -7.87
CA TRP A 143 0.89 3.27 -7.23
C TRP A 143 1.43 1.98 -7.86
N SER A 144 1.65 1.98 -9.18
CA SER A 144 2.32 0.89 -9.87
C SER A 144 3.80 0.78 -9.44
N LEU A 145 4.50 1.90 -9.32
CA LEU A 145 5.91 1.94 -8.88
C LEU A 145 6.08 1.50 -7.43
N SER A 146 5.13 1.82 -6.55
CA SER A 146 5.06 1.26 -5.18
C SER A 146 5.05 -0.27 -5.19
N GLY A 147 4.35 -0.88 -6.15
CA GLY A 147 4.34 -2.33 -6.36
C GLY A 147 5.69 -2.91 -6.82
N ASN A 148 6.57 -2.09 -7.41
CA ASN A 148 7.94 -2.44 -7.80
C ASN A 148 8.95 -2.15 -6.67
N ASP A 149 8.48 -1.97 -5.44
CA ASP A 149 9.29 -1.64 -4.26
C ASP A 149 10.09 -0.32 -4.42
N ASN A 150 9.52 0.65 -5.14
CA ASN A 150 10.10 1.98 -5.28
C ASN A 150 9.80 2.85 -4.03
N PRO A 151 10.80 3.20 -3.23
CA PRO A 151 10.56 3.83 -1.94
C PRO A 151 10.18 5.32 -2.06
N TYR A 152 10.60 6.00 -3.15
CA TYR A 152 10.14 7.37 -3.43
C TYR A 152 8.68 7.40 -3.88
N ALA A 153 8.21 6.40 -4.61
CA ALA A 153 6.80 6.29 -4.97
C ALA A 153 5.94 6.13 -3.71
N ASP A 154 6.38 5.29 -2.76
CA ASP A 154 5.74 5.17 -1.45
C ASP A 154 5.70 6.52 -0.72
N TRP A 155 6.85 7.18 -0.62
CA TRP A 155 6.94 8.47 0.06
C TRP A 155 6.00 9.51 -0.56
N LYS A 156 5.99 9.65 -1.89
CA LYS A 156 5.17 10.67 -2.56
C LYS A 156 3.68 10.34 -2.51
N LEU A 157 3.28 9.08 -2.50
CA LEU A 157 1.87 8.72 -2.26
C LEU A 157 1.42 9.11 -0.86
N VAL A 158 2.25 8.88 0.17
CA VAL A 158 1.98 9.33 1.54
C VAL A 158 1.86 10.85 1.60
N GLU A 159 2.85 11.57 1.05
CA GLU A 159 2.89 13.03 1.07
C GLU A 159 1.68 13.65 0.35
N ILE A 160 1.28 13.09 -0.80
CA ILE A 160 0.09 13.54 -1.54
C ILE A 160 -1.19 13.27 -0.74
N ALA A 161 -1.33 12.08 -0.13
CA ALA A 161 -2.49 11.74 0.68
C ALA A 161 -2.64 12.70 1.88
N GLU A 162 -1.54 13.07 2.52
CA GLU A 162 -1.53 14.02 3.63
C GLU A 162 -1.88 15.44 3.19
N ARG A 163 -1.32 15.91 2.07
CA ARG A 163 -1.70 17.19 1.48
C ARG A 163 -3.19 17.22 1.18
N ILE A 164 -3.74 16.18 0.56
CA ILE A 164 -5.19 16.09 0.28
C ILE A 164 -5.99 16.08 1.59
N ALA A 165 -5.59 15.30 2.60
CA ALA A 165 -6.26 15.28 3.89
C ALA A 165 -6.26 16.68 4.56
N GLY A 166 -5.16 17.42 4.47
CA GLY A 166 -5.08 18.81 4.93
C GLY A 166 -6.04 19.74 4.18
N ILE A 167 -6.15 19.59 2.87
CA ILE A 167 -7.09 20.38 2.04
C ILE A 167 -8.53 20.09 2.42
N ARG A 168 -8.88 18.80 2.63
CA ARG A 168 -10.22 18.38 3.05
C ARG A 168 -10.56 18.94 4.43
N ARG A 169 -9.65 18.87 5.41
CA ARG A 169 -9.82 19.52 6.72
C ARG A 169 -10.05 21.03 6.61
N ALA A 170 -9.26 21.72 5.80
CA ALA A 170 -9.45 23.15 5.58
C ALA A 170 -10.80 23.45 4.89
N GLY A 171 -11.24 22.61 3.96
CA GLY A 171 -12.55 22.73 3.33
C GLY A 171 -13.71 22.50 4.30
N GLU A 172 -13.57 21.54 5.21
CA GLU A 172 -14.54 21.26 6.26
C GLU A 172 -14.72 22.43 7.23
N LEU A 173 -13.61 23.07 7.63
CA LEU A 173 -13.68 24.29 8.46
C LEU A 173 -14.41 25.45 7.75
N GLU A 174 -14.17 25.62 6.45
CA GLU A 174 -14.89 26.62 5.66
C GLU A 174 -16.38 26.28 5.49
N LEU A 175 -16.70 24.98 5.32
CA LEU A 175 -18.08 24.49 5.28
C LEU A 175 -18.79 24.78 6.59
N GLN A 176 -18.18 24.46 7.73
CA GLN A 176 -18.74 24.72 9.06
C GLN A 176 -19.02 26.21 9.27
N HIS A 177 -18.08 27.07 8.91
CA HIS A 177 -18.28 28.52 9.00
C HIS A 177 -19.45 29.00 8.13
N ALA A 178 -19.50 28.59 6.85
CA ALA A 178 -20.56 29.02 5.94
C ALA A 178 -21.94 28.45 6.31
N ASN A 179 -22.00 27.20 6.78
CA ASN A 179 -23.22 26.59 7.30
C ASN A 179 -23.70 27.30 8.57
N GLY A 180 -22.80 27.68 9.47
CA GLY A 180 -23.18 28.43 10.68
C GLY A 180 -23.89 29.75 10.38
N LEU A 181 -23.43 30.50 9.36
CA LEU A 181 -24.11 31.72 8.89
C LEU A 181 -25.51 31.42 8.37
N LEU A 182 -25.62 30.38 7.54
CA LEU A 182 -26.87 29.96 6.93
C LEU A 182 -27.88 29.42 7.97
N ASP A 183 -27.42 28.62 8.93
CA ASP A 183 -28.26 28.08 10.01
C ASP A 183 -28.73 29.17 10.97
N ALA A 184 -27.90 30.18 11.26
CA ALA A 184 -28.31 31.35 12.03
C ALA A 184 -29.42 32.15 11.31
N ALA A 185 -29.39 32.21 9.98
CA ALA A 185 -30.47 32.81 9.20
C ALA A 185 -31.75 31.94 9.26
N ARG A 186 -31.61 30.61 9.20
CA ARG A 186 -32.74 29.67 9.36
C ARG A 186 -33.45 29.84 10.69
N GLN A 187 -32.69 29.96 11.78
CA GLN A 187 -33.24 30.18 13.12
C GLN A 187 -34.05 31.48 13.24
N LYS A 188 -33.76 32.48 12.41
CA LYS A 188 -34.54 33.74 12.32
C LYS A 188 -35.77 33.63 11.42
N GLY A 189 -36.04 32.47 10.83
CA GLY A 189 -37.20 32.20 9.98
C GLY A 189 -36.92 32.18 8.47
N LEU A 190 -35.65 32.27 8.03
CA LEU A 190 -35.33 32.15 6.61
C LEU A 190 -35.33 30.67 6.16
N ASP A 191 -36.33 30.26 5.38
CA ASP A 191 -36.31 28.95 4.73
C ASP A 191 -35.47 28.99 3.44
N TYR A 192 -34.61 27.99 3.26
CA TYR A 192 -33.75 27.91 2.08
C TYR A 192 -33.22 26.52 1.79
N THR A 193 -32.89 26.32 0.51
CA THR A 193 -32.10 25.21 -0.01
C THR A 193 -30.71 25.67 -0.48
N ILE A 194 -29.72 24.78 -0.38
CA ILE A 194 -28.39 25.01 -0.92
C ILE A 194 -28.46 25.03 -2.44
N LEU A 195 -27.80 26.01 -3.06
CA LEU A 195 -27.76 26.17 -4.51
C LEU A 195 -27.33 24.88 -5.21
N GLN A 196 -28.00 24.57 -6.31
CA GLN A 196 -27.72 23.44 -7.18
C GLN A 196 -27.80 23.90 -8.64
N SER A 197 -26.98 23.30 -9.51
CA SER A 197 -27.19 23.42 -10.95
C SER A 197 -28.54 22.79 -11.32
N ARG A 198 -29.27 23.43 -12.24
CA ARG A 198 -30.47 22.85 -12.87
C ARG A 198 -30.13 21.61 -13.70
N GLU A 199 -28.93 21.59 -14.26
CA GLU A 199 -28.38 20.49 -15.04
C GLU A 199 -26.98 20.16 -14.50
N PRO A 200 -26.88 19.30 -13.47
CA PRO A 200 -25.60 18.85 -12.94
C PRO A 200 -24.90 17.98 -13.98
N ALA A 201 -23.60 18.19 -14.17
CA ALA A 201 -22.84 17.35 -15.09
C ALA A 201 -22.62 15.97 -14.46
N SER A 202 -23.05 14.90 -15.15
CA SER A 202 -22.75 13.52 -14.78
C SER A 202 -21.51 13.04 -15.50
N VAL A 203 -20.52 12.59 -14.75
CA VAL A 203 -19.26 12.10 -15.29
C VAL A 203 -19.02 10.68 -14.85
N SER A 204 -18.95 9.75 -15.80
CA SER A 204 -18.54 8.38 -15.54
C SER A 204 -17.08 8.31 -15.10
N LEU A 205 -16.86 7.57 -14.02
CA LEU A 205 -15.58 7.26 -13.43
C LEU A 205 -15.13 5.90 -13.98
N GLY A 206 -13.86 5.83 -14.38
CA GLY A 206 -13.22 4.60 -14.89
C GLY A 206 -11.90 4.33 -14.19
N PHE A 207 -11.83 4.67 -12.90
CA PHE A 207 -10.59 4.57 -12.13
C PHE A 207 -10.42 3.17 -11.58
N THR A 208 -9.30 2.53 -11.89
CA THR A 208 -8.95 1.20 -11.36
C THR A 208 -7.98 1.29 -10.18
N SER A 209 -7.93 2.43 -9.50
CA SER A 209 -7.01 2.72 -8.40
C SER A 209 -7.75 3.48 -7.32
N PRO A 210 -7.55 3.15 -6.03
CA PRO A 210 -8.17 3.87 -4.92
C PRO A 210 -7.74 5.35 -4.89
N TYR A 211 -6.55 5.68 -5.38
CA TYR A 211 -6.08 7.06 -5.49
C TYR A 211 -6.87 7.88 -6.52
N GLY A 212 -7.48 7.24 -7.53
CA GLY A 212 -8.41 7.91 -8.44
C GLY A 212 -9.66 8.39 -7.71
N TYR A 213 -10.22 7.56 -6.83
CA TYR A 213 -11.37 7.93 -5.99
C TYR A 213 -11.03 8.99 -4.96
N MET A 214 -9.80 9.01 -4.43
CA MET A 214 -9.33 10.11 -3.56
C MET A 214 -9.42 11.48 -4.27
N VAL A 215 -9.08 11.54 -5.56
CA VAL A 215 -9.22 12.76 -6.37
C VAL A 215 -10.69 13.10 -6.61
N VAL A 216 -11.53 12.10 -6.91
CA VAL A 216 -12.98 12.29 -7.10
C VAL A 216 -13.63 12.89 -5.84
N MET A 217 -13.35 12.31 -4.68
CA MET A 217 -13.90 12.78 -3.41
C MET A 217 -13.51 14.23 -3.12
N LEU A 218 -12.25 14.60 -3.38
CA LEU A 218 -11.81 15.99 -3.23
C LEU A 218 -12.59 16.96 -4.16
N LEU A 219 -12.91 16.53 -5.38
CA LEU A 219 -13.68 17.35 -6.33
C LEU A 219 -15.14 17.50 -5.93
N VAL A 220 -15.78 16.43 -5.44
CA VAL A 220 -17.16 16.45 -4.93
C VAL A 220 -17.28 17.35 -3.70
N GLU A 221 -16.32 17.26 -2.78
CA GLU A 221 -16.29 18.11 -1.59
C GLU A 221 -16.08 19.58 -1.94
N LEU A 222 -15.20 19.88 -2.89
CA LEU A 222 -15.02 21.24 -3.39
C LEU A 222 -16.30 21.76 -4.08
N ASP A 223 -16.96 20.93 -4.91
CA ASP A 223 -18.22 21.29 -5.56
C ASP A 223 -19.28 21.71 -4.53
N TYR A 224 -19.40 20.91 -3.46
CA TYR A 224 -20.32 21.20 -2.37
C TYR A 224 -19.94 22.49 -1.62
N LEU A 225 -18.67 22.66 -1.24
CA LEU A 225 -18.18 23.89 -0.60
C LEU A 225 -18.50 25.15 -1.42
N VAL A 226 -18.26 25.11 -2.73
CA VAL A 226 -18.56 26.24 -3.61
C VAL A 226 -20.06 26.57 -3.60
N ARG A 227 -20.94 25.55 -3.61
CA ARG A 227 -22.39 25.75 -3.54
C ARG A 227 -22.83 26.36 -2.23
N VAL A 228 -22.27 25.92 -1.10
CA VAL A 228 -22.58 26.46 0.23
C VAL A 228 -22.13 27.92 0.34
N ILE A 229 -20.89 28.24 -0.06
CA ILE A 229 -20.39 29.62 -0.06
C ILE A 229 -21.26 30.53 -0.94
N ARG A 230 -21.57 30.09 -2.18
CA ARG A 230 -22.46 30.87 -3.08
C ARG A 230 -23.87 31.02 -2.51
N SER A 231 -24.35 30.04 -1.75
CA SER A 231 -25.65 30.12 -1.09
C SER A 231 -25.69 31.18 0.01
N ALA A 232 -24.60 31.30 0.77
CA ALA A 232 -24.43 32.36 1.77
C ALA A 232 -24.32 33.74 1.09
N MET A 233 -23.55 33.86 0.01
CA MET A 233 -23.42 35.11 -0.76
C MET A 233 -24.75 35.59 -1.33
N LEU A 234 -25.54 34.68 -1.93
CA LEU A 234 -26.83 35.02 -2.52
C LEU A 234 -27.82 35.60 -1.48
N ARG A 235 -27.67 35.20 -0.22
CA ARG A 235 -28.55 35.60 0.89
C ARG A 235 -27.99 36.75 1.71
N ASP A 236 -26.99 37.45 1.18
CA ASP A 236 -26.32 38.57 1.84
C ASP A 236 -25.71 38.23 3.22
N LEU A 237 -25.37 36.94 3.43
CA LEU A 237 -24.73 36.48 4.67
C LEU A 237 -23.20 36.52 4.57
N LEU A 238 -22.69 36.64 3.34
CA LEU A 238 -21.26 36.71 3.05
C LEU A 238 -21.02 37.65 1.88
N ALA A 239 -20.12 38.62 2.06
CA ALA A 239 -19.78 39.56 1.00
C ALA A 239 -19.22 38.84 -0.24
N SER A 240 -19.60 39.31 -1.43
CA SER A 240 -19.21 38.68 -2.71
C SER A 240 -17.70 38.58 -2.88
N GLY A 241 -16.95 39.62 -2.51
CA GLY A 241 -15.48 39.60 -2.58
C GLY A 241 -14.86 38.54 -1.67
N ASP A 242 -15.40 38.38 -0.47
CA ASP A 242 -14.90 37.41 0.52
C ASP A 242 -15.22 35.98 0.08
N GLY A 243 -16.44 35.73 -0.37
CA GLY A 243 -16.84 34.42 -0.91
C GLY A 243 -16.01 34.00 -2.12
N GLN A 244 -15.75 34.92 -3.05
CA GLN A 244 -14.91 34.64 -4.21
C GLN A 244 -13.45 34.34 -3.83
N ARG A 245 -12.90 35.07 -2.84
CA ARG A 245 -11.54 34.79 -2.32
C ARG A 245 -11.47 33.41 -1.66
N ARG A 246 -12.46 33.03 -0.84
CA ARG A 246 -12.54 31.72 -0.17
C ARG A 246 -12.61 30.57 -1.19
N ILE A 247 -13.49 30.67 -2.19
CA ILE A 247 -13.60 29.72 -3.30
C ILE A 247 -12.27 29.62 -4.07
N GLY A 248 -11.68 30.77 -4.40
CA GLY A 248 -10.39 30.84 -5.10
C GLY A 248 -9.26 30.15 -4.34
N SER A 249 -9.21 30.34 -3.02
CA SER A 249 -8.23 29.73 -2.11
C SER A 249 -8.38 28.20 -2.06
N ALA A 250 -9.61 27.70 -1.90
CA ALA A 250 -9.89 26.26 -1.91
C ALA A 250 -9.50 25.59 -3.23
N ARG A 251 -9.84 26.22 -4.36
CA ARG A 251 -9.44 25.76 -5.70
C ARG A 251 -7.92 25.76 -5.86
N HIS A 252 -7.24 26.80 -5.42
CA HIS A 252 -5.78 26.90 -5.54
C HIS A 252 -5.07 25.80 -4.74
N ARG A 253 -5.55 25.48 -3.54
CA ARG A 253 -5.05 24.35 -2.75
C ARG A 253 -5.18 23.02 -3.50
N CYS A 254 -6.33 22.76 -4.12
CA CYS A 254 -6.53 21.56 -4.95
C CYS A 254 -5.58 21.52 -6.15
N LEU A 255 -5.39 22.66 -6.83
CA LEU A 255 -4.44 22.78 -7.94
C LEU A 255 -3.01 22.50 -7.52
N SER A 256 -2.59 23.05 -6.38
CA SER A 256 -1.23 22.87 -5.87
C SER A 256 -0.89 21.39 -5.69
N VAL A 257 -1.78 20.61 -5.05
CA VAL A 257 -1.54 19.17 -4.88
C VAL A 257 -1.63 18.39 -6.20
N PHE A 258 -2.47 18.81 -7.15
CA PHE A 258 -2.53 18.21 -8.49
C PHE A 258 -1.23 18.41 -9.27
N HIS A 259 -0.69 19.62 -9.26
CA HIS A 259 0.60 19.92 -9.87
C HIS A 259 1.73 19.13 -9.22
N PHE A 260 1.72 19.03 -7.90
CA PHE A 260 2.69 18.24 -7.15
C PHE A 260 2.64 16.76 -7.54
N ALA A 261 1.46 16.15 -7.57
CA ALA A 261 1.30 14.74 -7.95
C ALA A 261 1.80 14.44 -9.38
N VAL A 262 1.46 15.30 -10.34
CA VAL A 262 1.93 15.16 -11.73
C VAL A 262 3.44 15.39 -11.84
N HIS A 263 4.00 16.31 -11.05
CA HIS A 263 5.44 16.51 -10.98
C HIS A 263 6.15 15.24 -10.47
N CYS A 264 5.73 14.68 -9.35
CA CYS A 264 6.32 13.47 -8.78
C CYS A 264 6.26 12.29 -9.77
N GLN A 265 5.10 12.08 -10.39
CA GLN A 265 4.97 11.05 -11.42
C GLN A 265 5.92 11.28 -12.58
N ARG A 266 5.98 12.50 -13.13
CA ARG A 266 6.87 12.81 -14.25
C ARG A 266 8.33 12.55 -13.94
N VAL A 267 8.78 12.81 -12.70
CA VAL A 267 10.14 12.52 -12.26
C VAL A 267 10.37 11.02 -12.16
N LEU A 268 9.51 10.29 -11.44
CA LEU A 268 9.72 8.87 -11.17
C LEU A 268 9.49 7.94 -12.37
N THR A 269 8.79 8.41 -13.41
CA THR A 269 8.63 7.66 -14.66
C THR A 269 9.66 8.03 -15.72
N ARG A 270 10.71 8.78 -15.37
CA ARG A 270 11.85 8.97 -16.28
C ARG A 270 12.52 7.61 -16.54
N PRO A 271 13.00 7.31 -17.76
CA PRO A 271 13.60 6.01 -18.08
C PRO A 271 14.69 5.59 -17.09
N GLU A 272 15.53 6.54 -16.66
CA GLU A 272 16.62 6.30 -15.72
C GLU A 272 16.14 5.98 -14.29
N LEU A 273 14.97 6.47 -13.87
CA LEU A 273 14.41 6.24 -12.52
C LEU A 273 13.33 5.15 -12.48
N LEU A 274 12.86 4.70 -13.64
CA LEU A 274 11.82 3.68 -13.73
C LEU A 274 12.17 2.37 -13.00
N PRO A 275 13.42 1.85 -13.03
CA PRO A 275 13.78 0.64 -12.30
C PRO A 275 14.17 0.90 -10.83
N LEU A 276 14.10 2.15 -10.34
CA LEU A 276 14.49 2.48 -8.97
C LEU A 276 13.70 1.66 -7.94
N ALA A 277 14.41 0.97 -7.07
CA ALA A 277 13.86 0.14 -5.99
C ALA A 277 14.73 0.22 -4.73
N ARG A 278 14.23 -0.27 -3.58
CA ARG A 278 14.99 -0.24 -2.30
C ARG A 278 16.33 -0.97 -2.38
N HIS A 279 16.45 -2.02 -3.18
CA HIS A 279 17.72 -2.74 -3.35
C HIS A 279 18.83 -1.88 -3.97
N ASP A 280 18.49 -0.80 -4.70
CA ASP A 280 19.47 0.13 -5.26
C ASP A 280 20.26 0.91 -4.20
N PHE A 281 19.76 0.90 -2.96
CA PHE A 281 20.38 1.58 -1.82
C PHE A 281 21.25 0.63 -0.99
N LEU A 282 21.22 -0.67 -1.25
CA LEU A 282 21.93 -1.66 -0.43
C LEU A 282 23.44 -1.67 -0.71
N PRO A 283 24.26 -2.05 0.28
CA PRO A 283 25.68 -2.34 0.06
C PRO A 283 25.84 -3.40 -1.04
N GLY A 284 26.64 -3.12 -2.07
CA GLY A 284 26.84 -4.00 -3.22
C GLY A 284 26.00 -3.68 -4.46
N ALA A 285 25.19 -2.61 -4.42
CA ALA A 285 24.50 -2.11 -5.61
C ALA A 285 25.48 -1.64 -6.70
N ASP A 286 25.10 -1.77 -7.96
CA ASP A 286 25.95 -1.38 -9.09
C ASP A 286 26.04 0.15 -9.29
N THR A 287 27.00 0.60 -10.09
CA THR A 287 27.19 2.04 -10.37
C THR A 287 25.99 2.68 -11.06
N ALA A 288 25.12 1.89 -11.70
CA ALA A 288 23.89 2.40 -12.28
C ALA A 288 22.86 2.70 -11.18
N ALA A 289 22.70 1.80 -10.20
CA ALA A 289 21.84 1.94 -9.04
C ALA A 289 22.22 3.16 -8.19
N THR A 290 23.50 3.35 -7.89
CA THR A 290 23.98 4.54 -7.16
C THR A 290 23.57 5.83 -7.89
N ARG A 291 23.76 5.88 -9.22
CA ARG A 291 23.35 7.03 -10.04
C ARG A 291 21.84 7.27 -10.02
N ARG A 292 21.02 6.21 -9.97
CA ARG A 292 19.56 6.34 -9.83
C ARG A 292 19.18 6.94 -8.48
N VAL A 293 19.78 6.45 -7.40
CA VAL A 293 19.54 6.95 -6.04
C VAL A 293 19.94 8.42 -5.92
N ASP A 294 21.11 8.79 -6.41
CA ASP A 294 21.59 10.18 -6.39
C ASP A 294 20.72 11.10 -7.23
N ALA A 295 20.30 10.66 -8.41
CA ALA A 295 19.38 11.42 -9.26
C ALA A 295 18.00 11.61 -8.58
N ALA A 296 17.46 10.57 -7.95
CA ALA A 296 16.21 10.65 -7.20
C ALA A 296 16.35 11.61 -6.01
N ARG A 297 17.45 11.52 -5.25
CA ARG A 297 17.76 12.39 -4.12
C ARG A 297 17.86 13.86 -4.55
N ALA A 298 18.56 14.14 -5.65
CA ALA A 298 18.70 15.49 -6.18
C ALA A 298 17.36 16.09 -6.66
N LEU A 299 16.46 15.27 -7.18
CA LEU A 299 15.18 15.72 -7.75
C LEU A 299 14.04 15.78 -6.73
N LEU A 300 14.02 14.90 -5.73
CA LEU A 300 12.89 14.70 -4.82
C LEU A 300 13.24 14.91 -3.33
N GLY A 301 14.52 15.11 -3.01
CA GLY A 301 15.03 15.23 -1.65
C GLY A 301 15.46 13.89 -1.06
N VAL A 302 16.01 13.92 0.15
CA VAL A 302 16.35 12.71 0.90
C VAL A 302 15.08 12.00 1.35
N ILE A 303 15.04 10.68 1.15
CA ILE A 303 13.91 9.86 1.58
C ILE A 303 13.90 9.70 3.11
N PRO A 304 12.73 9.80 3.77
CA PRO A 304 12.60 9.51 5.19
C PRO A 304 12.89 8.03 5.52
N ARG A 305 13.56 7.80 6.66
CA ARG A 305 13.92 6.45 7.14
C ARG A 305 12.71 5.55 7.32
N ASP A 306 11.67 6.04 7.99
CA ASP A 306 10.41 5.33 8.25
C ASP A 306 9.71 4.84 6.97
N ILE A 307 9.80 5.60 5.88
CA ILE A 307 9.30 5.19 4.57
C ILE A 307 10.23 4.15 3.92
N PHE A 308 11.54 4.35 4.02
CA PHE A 308 12.52 3.46 3.41
C PHE A 308 12.48 2.05 4.05
N THR A 309 12.41 1.95 5.37
CA THR A 309 12.23 0.69 6.11
C THR A 309 10.85 0.07 5.89
N GLY A 310 9.85 0.91 5.58
CA GLY A 310 8.47 0.49 5.42
C GLY A 310 7.67 0.48 6.73
N GLU A 311 8.17 1.12 7.79
CA GLU A 311 7.36 1.41 8.99
C GLU A 311 6.16 2.29 8.65
N ARG A 312 6.39 3.31 7.81
CA ARG A 312 5.33 4.16 7.27
C ARG A 312 5.12 3.84 5.80
N GLN A 313 3.88 3.54 5.44
CA GLN A 313 3.52 3.12 4.09
C GLN A 313 2.33 3.90 3.54
N PRO A 314 2.18 3.97 2.20
CA PRO A 314 0.96 4.47 1.60
C PRO A 314 -0.25 3.68 2.09
N ARG A 315 -1.38 4.37 2.28
CA ARG A 315 -2.65 3.75 2.71
C ARG A 315 -3.04 2.54 1.87
N HIS A 316 -2.71 2.55 0.58
CA HIS A 316 -2.94 1.45 -0.35
C HIS A 316 -1.61 1.00 -0.95
N SER A 317 -0.64 0.58 -0.13
CA SER A 317 0.62 0.04 -0.61
C SER A 317 0.40 -1.20 -1.50
N ARG A 318 1.18 -1.35 -2.57
CA ARG A 318 1.24 -2.61 -3.38
C ARG A 318 2.50 -3.42 -3.10
N ARG A 319 3.28 -3.02 -2.09
CA ARG A 319 4.47 -3.73 -1.69
C ARG A 319 4.09 -5.17 -1.32
N ARG A 320 4.72 -6.14 -1.99
CA ARG A 320 4.44 -7.57 -1.79
C ARG A 320 5.11 -8.14 -0.53
N VAL A 321 6.09 -7.42 0.02
CA VAL A 321 6.79 -7.81 1.24
C VAL A 321 5.96 -7.39 2.44
N SER A 322 5.17 -8.33 2.97
CA SER A 322 4.23 -8.09 4.08
C SER A 322 4.96 -7.91 5.43
N ARG A 323 6.13 -8.54 5.58
CA ARG A 323 6.97 -8.46 6.78
C ARG A 323 8.42 -8.76 6.40
N LEU A 324 9.32 -7.80 6.63
CA LEU A 324 10.76 -8.04 6.53
C LEU A 324 11.22 -8.83 7.76
N SER A 325 12.22 -9.68 7.59
CA SER A 325 12.93 -10.31 8.71
C SER A 325 13.74 -9.27 9.50
N ASP A 326 14.07 -9.58 10.75
CA ASP A 326 14.87 -8.70 11.61
C ASP A 326 16.28 -8.44 11.05
N ALA A 327 16.80 -9.37 10.24
CA ALA A 327 18.09 -9.21 9.56
C ALA A 327 17.97 -8.22 8.39
N GLU A 328 16.92 -8.31 7.59
CA GLU A 328 16.66 -7.39 6.48
C GLU A 328 16.36 -5.97 6.98
N LEU A 329 15.62 -5.84 8.09
CA LEU A 329 15.38 -4.54 8.73
C LEU A 329 16.68 -3.89 9.19
N ARG A 330 17.53 -4.65 9.90
CA ARG A 330 18.87 -4.18 10.32
C ARG A 330 19.73 -3.74 9.14
N LEU A 331 19.70 -4.50 8.04
CA LEU A 331 20.41 -4.14 6.82
C LEU A 331 19.88 -2.81 6.26
N LEU A 332 18.56 -2.66 6.12
CA LEU A 332 17.98 -1.42 5.62
C LEU A 332 18.29 -0.24 6.55
N ASP A 333 18.31 -0.43 7.87
CA ASP A 333 18.67 0.60 8.86
C ASP A 333 20.12 1.03 8.82
N SER A 334 21.04 0.14 8.44
CA SER A 334 22.45 0.49 8.27
C SER A 334 22.73 1.33 7.01
N VAL A 335 21.76 1.45 6.09
CA VAL A 335 21.94 2.20 4.84
C VAL A 335 21.92 3.71 5.08
N PRO A 336 23.01 4.44 4.74
CA PRO A 336 23.04 5.89 4.86
C PRO A 336 22.13 6.54 3.81
N LEU A 337 21.13 7.31 4.26
CA LEU A 337 20.17 7.96 3.37
C LEU A 337 20.55 9.39 3.01
N SER A 338 21.40 10.03 3.81
CA SER A 338 22.01 11.34 3.58
C SER A 338 23.53 11.29 3.74
N GLY A 339 24.23 12.31 3.23
CA GLY A 339 25.69 12.43 3.43
C GLY A 339 26.09 12.61 4.91
N ASP A 340 25.15 13.07 5.74
CA ASP A 340 25.35 13.23 7.18
C ASP A 340 25.15 11.91 7.95
N ASP A 341 24.47 10.92 7.35
CA ASP A 341 24.28 9.58 7.93
C ASP A 341 25.51 8.66 7.74
N ALA A 342 26.53 9.11 6.99
CA ALA A 342 27.71 8.32 6.65
C ALA A 342 28.74 8.18 7.80
N VAL A 343 28.37 8.51 9.04
CA VAL A 343 29.18 8.24 10.24
C VAL A 343 28.26 7.68 11.33
N PRO A 344 28.49 6.45 11.86
CA PRO A 344 29.77 5.78 11.96
C PRO A 344 29.81 4.40 11.28
N GLU A 345 30.60 4.32 10.21
CA GLU A 345 31.20 3.09 9.65
C GLU A 345 32.01 2.29 10.70
N ALA A 346 32.15 2.80 11.93
CA ALA A 346 32.79 2.13 13.07
C ALA A 346 31.94 1.03 13.75
N ALA A 347 30.61 0.97 13.52
CA ALA A 347 29.76 -0.04 14.16
C ALA A 347 29.71 -1.38 13.40
N ALA A 348 29.91 -1.39 12.08
CA ALA A 348 29.90 -2.61 11.27
C ALA A 348 31.22 -3.41 11.36
N ALA A 349 32.33 -2.75 11.72
CA ALA A 349 33.62 -3.41 11.94
C ALA A 349 33.68 -4.25 13.23
N ALA A 350 32.67 -4.16 14.11
CA ALA A 350 32.61 -4.88 15.38
C ALA A 350 31.86 -6.24 15.31
N LEU A 351 31.40 -6.66 14.12
CA LEU A 351 30.67 -7.93 13.93
C LEU A 351 31.49 -9.00 13.17
N VAL A 352 32.79 -8.76 12.96
CA VAL A 352 33.74 -9.72 12.35
C VAL A 352 34.98 -9.95 13.26
N GLN A 353 34.81 -9.78 14.56
CA GLN A 353 35.68 -10.38 15.59
C GLN A 353 34.79 -11.12 16.57
#